data_AF-A0A0G4IW34-F1
#
_entry.id   AF-A0A0G4IW34-F1
#
_cell.length_a   1.000
_cell.length_b   1.000
_cell.length_c   1.000
_cell.angle_alpha   90.00
_cell.angle_beta   90.00
_cell.angle_gamma   90.00
#
_symmetry.space_group_name_H-M   'P 1'
#
loop_
_entity.id
_entity.type
_entity.pdbx_description
1 polymer ?
#
loop_
_entity_poly.entity_id
_entity_poly.type
_entity_poly.pdbx_seq_one_letter_code
_entity_poly.pdbx_strand_id
1 'polypeptide(L)'
;MSKLTVLAFVATAVAVAWVADAETNSTVVARRPEISLGRHLATTAASTSAMLGILTSPKLASVLPMAGQPLWPRFVAFVVLYQLVAIGFTVFASQSRRLRRRFANGQALNRFAVAGSGQFASFIHAMVSGLGALALCARPSQPMHADHIFAEDPAACTLVLHSAGYFLSDMMDLIRSPIDHQPMYMLHHAMAMIAFMIAFYSRFAFYGVAFLLFELSTPFLALRWAILNMKLDKPQTMNVLNAAFALTFFAVRLGFGMGVVSPRVFRELWRVAVHGTFDENLFPLAGQGLQTTSPALIQNFARLIVLVVAFFNCLNVFFSTQIVSMLRKTIKRARGSSTRPLPPTQHMHSD
;
A
#
# COMPACT_ATOMS: atom_id res chain seq x y z
N MET A 1 -24.12 -16.28 -2.68
CA MET A 1 -22.69 -16.67 -2.57
C MET A 1 -22.50 -17.48 -1.31
N SER A 2 -21.77 -18.60 -1.36
CA SER A 2 -21.39 -19.24 -0.10
C SER A 2 -20.35 -18.37 0.58
N LYS A 3 -20.54 -18.13 1.88
CA LYS A 3 -19.66 -17.38 2.77
C LYS A 3 -18.19 -17.84 2.72
N LEU A 4 -17.97 -19.04 2.18
CA LEU A 4 -16.69 -19.71 2.05
C LEU A 4 -15.81 -19.21 0.92
N THR A 5 -16.32 -18.66 -0.19
CA THR A 5 -15.45 -18.46 -1.38
C THR A 5 -14.51 -17.26 -1.23
N VAL A 6 -14.97 -16.17 -0.62
CA VAL A 6 -14.13 -14.99 -0.34
C VAL A 6 -13.15 -15.29 0.81
N LEU A 7 -13.64 -15.95 1.86
CA LEU A 7 -12.82 -16.43 2.96
C LEU A 7 -11.79 -17.45 2.49
N ALA A 8 -12.12 -18.34 1.55
CA ALA A 8 -11.20 -19.30 0.97
C ALA A 8 -10.15 -18.61 0.11
N PHE A 9 -10.52 -17.65 -0.75
CA PHE A 9 -9.54 -16.90 -1.54
C PHE A 9 -8.55 -16.13 -0.66
N VAL A 10 -9.05 -15.47 0.40
CA VAL A 10 -8.24 -14.74 1.38
C VAL A 10 -7.39 -15.70 2.22
N ALA A 11 -7.97 -16.80 2.71
CA ALA A 11 -7.25 -17.81 3.48
C ALA A 11 -6.19 -18.52 2.62
N THR A 12 -6.46 -18.76 1.34
CA THR A 12 -5.47 -19.30 0.40
C THR A 12 -4.35 -18.30 0.16
N ALA A 13 -4.64 -17.01 -0.04
CA ALA A 13 -3.61 -15.99 -0.20
C ALA A 13 -2.72 -15.85 1.06
N VAL A 14 -3.33 -15.85 2.25
CA VAL A 14 -2.60 -15.79 3.54
C VAL A 14 -1.85 -17.08 3.83
N ALA A 15 -2.44 -18.25 3.57
CA ALA A 15 -1.80 -19.55 3.76
C ALA A 15 -0.65 -19.77 2.78
N VAL A 16 -0.78 -19.36 1.51
CA VAL A 16 0.32 -19.39 0.54
C VAL A 16 1.45 -18.47 0.98
N ALA A 17 1.14 -17.28 1.49
CA ALA A 17 2.15 -16.35 2.02
C ALA A 17 2.82 -16.88 3.30
N TRP A 18 2.09 -17.59 4.17
CA TRP A 18 2.62 -18.13 5.42
C TRP A 18 3.41 -19.44 5.22
N VAL A 19 2.95 -20.33 4.34
CA VAL A 19 3.66 -21.56 3.96
C VAL A 19 4.97 -21.22 3.23
N ALA A 20 4.95 -20.21 2.35
CA ALA A 20 6.16 -19.73 1.69
C ALA A 20 7.20 -19.13 2.67
N ASP A 21 6.77 -18.65 3.84
CA ASP A 21 7.65 -18.12 4.88
C ASP A 21 8.12 -19.25 5.84
N ALA A 22 7.23 -20.17 6.20
CA ALA A 22 7.49 -21.29 7.11
C ALA A 22 8.44 -22.34 6.51
N GLU A 23 8.35 -22.63 5.21
CA GLU A 23 9.30 -23.53 4.53
C GLU A 23 10.71 -22.94 4.41
N THR A 24 10.87 -21.61 4.55
CA THR A 24 12.19 -20.95 4.48
C THR A 24 12.91 -20.81 5.83
N ASN A 25 12.31 -21.25 6.94
CA ASN A 25 12.83 -20.95 8.28
C ASN A 25 13.49 -22.13 9.02
N SER A 26 13.65 -23.29 8.38
CA SER A 26 14.23 -24.47 9.04
C SER A 26 15.61 -24.91 8.55
N THR A 27 16.14 -24.40 7.44
CA THR A 27 17.52 -24.74 7.02
C THR A 27 18.17 -23.62 6.21
N VAL A 28 19.29 -23.10 6.73
CA VAL A 28 20.28 -22.27 6.03
C VAL A 28 19.73 -20.92 5.52
N VAL A 29 20.33 -19.82 6.00
CA VAL A 29 20.24 -18.50 5.35
C VAL A 29 20.98 -18.58 4.00
N ALA A 30 20.40 -19.33 3.06
CA ALA A 30 20.83 -19.35 1.68
C ALA A 30 20.49 -17.98 1.13
N ARG A 31 21.49 -17.27 0.59
CA ARG A 31 21.27 -16.04 -0.19
C ARG A 31 20.14 -16.32 -1.18
N ARG A 32 18.98 -15.69 -0.98
CA ARG A 32 17.83 -15.85 -1.88
C ARG A 32 18.32 -15.56 -3.31
N PRO A 33 18.02 -16.42 -4.30
CA PRO A 33 18.53 -16.25 -5.65
C PRO A 33 18.10 -14.90 -6.20
N GLU A 34 19.08 -14.07 -6.51
CA GLU A 34 18.87 -12.73 -7.04
C GLU A 34 18.08 -12.82 -8.35
N ILE A 35 16.98 -12.07 -8.47
CA ILE A 35 16.12 -12.14 -9.65
C ILE A 35 16.78 -11.37 -10.78
N SER A 36 17.05 -12.09 -11.87
CA SER A 36 17.57 -11.48 -13.08
C SER A 36 16.50 -10.58 -13.72
N LEU A 37 16.95 -9.49 -14.36
CA LEU A 37 16.10 -8.54 -15.10
C LEU A 37 15.15 -9.26 -16.06
N GLY A 38 15.67 -10.22 -16.83
CA GLY A 38 14.89 -10.99 -17.81
C GLY A 38 13.80 -11.84 -17.15
N ARG A 39 14.11 -12.47 -16.01
CA ARG A 39 13.11 -13.24 -15.26
C ARG A 39 12.01 -12.34 -14.70
N HIS A 40 12.36 -11.18 -14.12
CA HIS A 40 11.37 -10.22 -13.62
C HIS A 40 10.44 -9.74 -14.74
N LEU A 41 10.98 -9.31 -15.87
CA LEU A 41 10.18 -8.87 -17.02
C LEU A 41 9.28 -9.99 -17.55
N ALA A 42 9.79 -11.22 -17.67
CA ALA A 42 9.02 -12.36 -18.16
C ALA A 42 7.87 -12.73 -17.21
N THR A 43 8.11 -12.76 -15.90
CA THR A 43 7.08 -13.12 -14.92
C THR A 43 6.02 -12.03 -14.78
N THR A 44 6.40 -10.75 -14.78
CA THR A 44 5.44 -9.62 -14.75
C THR A 44 4.66 -9.52 -16.07
N ALA A 45 5.26 -9.82 -17.22
CA ALA A 45 4.54 -9.88 -18.50
C ALA A 45 3.55 -11.05 -18.53
N ALA A 46 3.95 -12.24 -18.05
CA ALA A 46 3.08 -13.41 -17.99
C ALA A 46 1.85 -13.16 -17.12
N SER A 47 2.02 -12.56 -15.94
CA SER A 47 0.89 -12.19 -15.08
C SER A 47 0.03 -11.08 -15.66
N THR A 48 0.61 -10.11 -16.37
CA THR A 48 -0.15 -9.08 -17.10
C THR A 48 -1.04 -9.74 -18.14
N SER A 49 -0.50 -10.65 -18.95
CA SER A 49 -1.25 -11.43 -19.94
C SER A 49 -2.32 -12.30 -19.29
N ALA A 50 -2.05 -12.93 -18.14
CA ALA A 50 -3.04 -13.70 -17.41
C ALA A 50 -4.21 -12.83 -16.92
N MET A 51 -3.92 -11.65 -16.37
CA MET A 51 -4.94 -10.69 -15.93
C MET A 51 -5.78 -10.16 -17.11
N LEU A 52 -5.15 -9.86 -18.25
CA LEU A 52 -5.85 -9.50 -19.49
C LEU A 52 -6.70 -10.66 -20.02
N GLY A 53 -6.22 -11.90 -19.91
CA GLY A 53 -6.98 -13.10 -20.25
C GLY A 53 -8.23 -13.26 -19.38
N ILE A 54 -8.14 -12.94 -18.08
CA ILE A 54 -9.31 -12.93 -17.18
C ILE A 54 -10.33 -11.85 -17.57
N LEU A 55 -9.87 -10.67 -18.02
CA LEU A 55 -10.75 -9.60 -18.51
C LEU A 55 -11.49 -9.96 -19.79
N THR A 56 -10.80 -10.66 -20.70
CA THR A 56 -11.28 -10.87 -22.07
C THR A 56 -11.96 -12.23 -22.27
N SER A 57 -11.79 -13.17 -21.35
CA SER A 57 -12.36 -14.52 -21.46
C SER A 57 -13.67 -14.66 -20.64
N PRO A 58 -14.82 -14.83 -21.30
CA PRO A 58 -16.09 -15.10 -20.61
C PRO A 58 -16.05 -16.38 -19.77
N LYS A 59 -15.27 -17.38 -20.20
CA LYS A 59 -15.11 -18.65 -19.47
C LYS A 59 -14.34 -18.46 -18.17
N LEU A 60 -13.19 -17.77 -18.19
CA LEU A 60 -12.43 -17.50 -16.96
C LEU A 60 -13.18 -16.56 -16.01
N ALA A 61 -13.89 -15.57 -16.56
CA ALA A 61 -14.78 -14.72 -15.77
C ALA A 61 -15.87 -15.56 -15.08
N SER A 62 -16.50 -16.52 -15.77
CA SER A 62 -17.57 -17.34 -15.17
C SER A 62 -17.13 -18.21 -13.97
N VAL A 63 -15.83 -18.54 -13.87
CA VAL A 63 -15.26 -19.33 -12.76
C VAL A 63 -14.89 -18.44 -11.57
N LEU A 64 -14.65 -17.15 -11.78
CA LEU A 64 -14.33 -16.19 -10.74
C LEU A 64 -15.62 -15.55 -10.21
N PRO A 65 -16.02 -15.81 -8.95
CA PRO A 65 -17.26 -15.27 -8.38
C PRO A 65 -17.35 -13.75 -8.43
N MET A 66 -16.19 -13.08 -8.48
CA MET A 66 -16.09 -11.63 -8.54
C MET A 66 -16.19 -11.06 -9.95
N ALA A 67 -16.00 -11.85 -11.01
CA ALA A 67 -15.98 -11.35 -12.37
C ALA A 67 -17.36 -11.01 -12.95
N GLY A 68 -18.43 -11.46 -12.29
CA GLY A 68 -19.80 -11.01 -12.57
C GLY A 68 -20.17 -9.66 -11.93
N GLN A 69 -19.29 -9.05 -11.12
CA GLN A 69 -19.57 -7.75 -10.51
C GLN A 69 -19.32 -6.61 -11.50
N PRO A 70 -20.20 -5.58 -11.60
CA PRO A 70 -20.06 -4.48 -12.57
C PRO A 70 -18.74 -3.72 -12.49
N LEU A 71 -18.10 -3.74 -11.32
CA LEU A 71 -16.86 -3.02 -11.04
C LEU A 71 -15.59 -3.87 -11.29
N TRP A 72 -15.73 -5.16 -11.56
CA TRP A 72 -14.60 -6.07 -11.77
C TRP A 72 -13.70 -5.69 -12.96
N PRO A 73 -14.22 -5.29 -14.14
CA PRO A 73 -13.36 -4.89 -15.25
C PRO A 73 -12.45 -3.71 -14.89
N ARG A 74 -12.95 -2.77 -14.09
CA ARG A 74 -12.16 -1.62 -13.61
C ARG A 74 -11.06 -2.06 -12.65
N PHE A 75 -11.37 -2.98 -11.72
CA PHE A 75 -10.37 -3.54 -10.81
C PHE A 75 -9.20 -4.16 -11.58
N VAL A 76 -9.49 -5.09 -12.50
CA VAL A 76 -8.43 -5.77 -13.26
C VAL A 76 -7.69 -4.80 -14.19
N ALA A 77 -8.37 -3.79 -14.75
CA ALA A 77 -7.71 -2.74 -15.51
C ALA A 77 -6.66 -1.98 -14.67
N PHE A 78 -6.94 -1.69 -13.40
CA PHE A 78 -5.95 -1.08 -12.50
C PHE A 78 -4.79 -2.03 -12.16
N VAL A 79 -5.05 -3.33 -11.98
CA VAL A 79 -3.98 -4.34 -11.80
C VAL A 79 -3.05 -4.35 -13.02
N VAL A 80 -3.63 -4.39 -14.23
CA VAL A 80 -2.86 -4.36 -15.49
C VAL A 80 -2.09 -3.05 -15.61
N LEU A 81 -2.71 -1.90 -15.30
CA LEU A 81 -2.06 -0.60 -15.32
C LEU A 81 -0.78 -0.60 -14.48
N TYR A 82 -0.84 -1.09 -13.24
CA TYR A 82 0.33 -1.09 -12.36
C TYR A 82 1.43 -2.06 -12.79
N GLN A 83 1.08 -3.21 -13.37
CA GLN A 83 2.09 -4.10 -13.96
C GLN A 83 2.75 -3.49 -15.21
N LEU A 84 1.99 -2.75 -16.03
CA LEU A 84 2.57 -1.99 -17.15
C LEU A 84 3.48 -0.86 -16.66
N VAL A 85 3.12 -0.17 -15.58
CA VAL A 85 3.98 0.82 -14.92
C VAL A 85 5.28 0.17 -14.43
N ALA A 86 5.21 -1.00 -13.80
CA ALA A 86 6.38 -1.73 -13.32
C ALA A 86 7.31 -2.17 -14.48
N ILE A 87 6.74 -2.73 -15.55
CA ILE A 87 7.47 -3.09 -16.77
C ILE A 87 8.11 -1.85 -17.39
N GLY A 88 7.32 -0.78 -17.58
CA GLY A 88 7.76 0.48 -18.18
C GLY A 88 8.93 1.10 -17.43
N PHE A 89 8.85 1.17 -16.10
CA PHE A 89 9.96 1.64 -15.27
C PHE A 89 11.20 0.75 -15.40
N THR A 90 11.02 -0.57 -15.33
CA THR A 90 12.13 -1.54 -15.41
C THR A 90 12.89 -1.41 -16.73
N VAL A 91 12.17 -1.32 -17.84
CA VAL A 91 12.73 -1.11 -19.19
C VAL A 91 13.43 0.25 -19.28
N PHE A 92 12.76 1.33 -18.87
CA PHE A 92 13.33 2.66 -18.88
C PHE A 92 14.63 2.74 -18.06
N ALA A 93 14.61 2.22 -16.83
CA ALA A 93 15.74 2.29 -15.91
C ALA A 93 16.94 1.48 -16.43
N SER A 94 16.71 0.25 -16.89
CA SER A 94 17.77 -0.64 -17.41
C SER A 94 18.41 -0.13 -18.72
N GLN A 95 17.64 0.60 -19.54
CA GLN A 95 18.13 1.16 -20.81
C GLN A 95 18.69 2.58 -20.69
N SER A 96 18.45 3.28 -19.58
CA SER A 96 18.85 4.67 -19.40
C SER A 96 20.37 4.85 -19.39
N ARG A 97 20.91 5.53 -20.42
CA ARG A 97 22.33 5.90 -20.51
C ARG A 97 22.78 6.78 -19.34
N ARG A 98 21.90 7.66 -18.84
CA ARG A 98 22.18 8.56 -17.71
C ARG A 98 22.30 7.80 -16.40
N LEU A 99 21.45 6.79 -16.19
CA LEU A 99 21.54 5.93 -15.00
C LEU A 99 22.75 5.01 -15.09
N ARG A 100 23.05 4.45 -16.27
CA ARG A 100 24.23 3.59 -16.48
C ARG A 100 25.54 4.24 -16.01
N ARG A 101 25.70 5.56 -16.19
CA ARG A 101 26.88 6.31 -15.71
C ARG A 101 26.99 6.41 -14.18
N ARG A 102 25.92 6.14 -13.43
CA ARG A 102 25.88 6.23 -11.95
C ARG A 102 26.12 4.90 -11.25
N PHE A 103 25.92 3.79 -11.93
CA PHE A 103 26.08 2.46 -11.35
C PHE A 103 27.42 1.84 -11.74
N ALA A 104 28.00 1.06 -10.83
CA ALA A 104 29.32 0.46 -11.02
C ALA A 104 29.38 -0.49 -12.22
N ASN A 105 28.27 -1.19 -12.50
CA ASN A 105 28.15 -2.12 -13.63
C ASN A 105 26.68 -2.31 -14.03
N GLY A 106 26.45 -3.02 -15.14
CA GLY A 106 25.10 -3.31 -15.63
C GLY A 106 24.26 -4.15 -14.67
N GLN A 107 24.88 -5.04 -13.88
CA GLN A 107 24.15 -5.82 -12.88
C GLN A 107 23.57 -4.93 -11.77
N ALA A 108 24.34 -3.98 -11.26
CA ALA A 108 23.88 -3.02 -10.26
C ALA A 108 22.72 -2.14 -10.79
N LEU A 109 22.79 -1.73 -12.07
CA LEU A 109 21.69 -1.03 -12.72
C LEU A 109 20.43 -1.91 -12.84
N ASN A 110 20.59 -3.18 -13.21
CA ASN A 110 19.48 -4.11 -13.32
C ASN A 110 18.81 -4.37 -11.96
N ARG A 111 19.59 -4.52 -10.88
CA ARG A 111 19.07 -4.59 -9.51
C ARG A 111 18.26 -3.34 -9.15
N PHE A 112 18.79 -2.16 -9.47
CA PHE A 112 18.09 -0.90 -9.26
C PHE A 112 16.78 -0.83 -10.06
N ALA A 113 16.79 -1.27 -11.32
CA ALA A 113 15.61 -1.29 -12.18
C ALA A 113 14.50 -2.20 -11.62
N VAL A 114 14.87 -3.42 -11.20
CA VAL A 114 13.93 -4.39 -10.61
C VAL A 114 13.41 -3.93 -9.24
N ALA A 115 14.28 -3.48 -8.34
CA ALA A 115 13.85 -3.01 -7.02
C ALA A 115 13.07 -1.69 -7.09
N GLY A 116 13.36 -0.85 -8.09
CA GLY A 116 12.72 0.45 -8.27
C GLY A 116 11.35 0.40 -8.92
N SER A 117 10.99 -0.70 -9.59
CA SER A 117 9.68 -0.82 -10.25
C SER A 117 8.53 -0.72 -9.24
N GLY A 118 8.61 -1.47 -8.13
CA GLY A 118 7.64 -1.38 -7.03
C GLY A 118 7.64 -0.01 -6.33
N GLN A 119 8.83 0.58 -6.11
CA GLN A 119 8.95 1.90 -5.49
C GLN A 119 8.35 3.01 -6.35
N PHE A 120 8.52 2.93 -7.66
CA PHE A 120 7.95 3.87 -8.61
C PHE A 120 6.43 3.70 -8.74
N ALA A 121 5.95 2.45 -8.81
CA ALA A 121 4.52 2.14 -8.78
C ALA A 121 3.87 2.67 -7.49
N SER A 122 4.49 2.44 -6.34
CA SER A 122 4.06 2.94 -5.03
C SER A 122 4.01 4.46 -4.97
N PHE A 123 5.00 5.15 -5.55
CA PHE A 123 5.01 6.61 -5.64
C PHE A 123 3.82 7.14 -6.46
N ILE A 124 3.57 6.57 -7.65
CA ILE A 124 2.44 6.96 -8.51
C ILE A 124 1.13 6.71 -7.77
N HIS A 125 0.97 5.52 -7.21
CA HIS A 125 -0.19 5.14 -6.43
C HIS A 125 -0.48 6.14 -5.32
N ALA A 126 0.51 6.40 -4.47
CA ALA A 126 0.35 7.26 -3.31
C ALA A 126 0.03 8.71 -3.67
N MET A 127 0.55 9.20 -4.80
CA MET A 127 0.20 10.54 -5.30
C MET A 127 -1.25 10.59 -5.78
N VAL A 128 -1.70 9.62 -6.57
CA VAL A 128 -3.07 9.59 -7.08
C VAL A 128 -4.08 9.32 -5.95
N SER A 129 -3.83 8.31 -5.12
CA SER A 129 -4.72 7.89 -4.04
C SER A 129 -4.77 8.91 -2.91
N GLY A 130 -3.62 9.43 -2.47
CA GLY A 130 -3.55 10.42 -1.40
C GLY A 130 -4.19 11.76 -1.78
N LEU A 131 -3.89 12.30 -2.97
CA LEU A 131 -4.48 13.56 -3.43
C LEU A 131 -5.97 13.39 -3.77
N GLY A 132 -6.35 12.28 -4.40
CA GLY A 132 -7.74 11.95 -4.67
C GLY A 132 -8.56 11.83 -3.39
N ALA A 133 -8.01 11.17 -2.37
CA ALA A 133 -8.67 11.03 -1.07
C ALA A 133 -8.82 12.37 -0.37
N LEU A 134 -7.77 13.21 -0.41
CA LEU A 134 -7.84 14.57 0.14
C LEU A 134 -8.94 15.39 -0.53
N ALA A 135 -9.02 15.37 -1.86
CA ALA A 135 -10.04 16.09 -2.61
C ALA A 135 -11.47 15.59 -2.34
N LEU A 136 -11.64 14.29 -2.11
CA LEU A 136 -12.94 13.69 -1.81
C LEU A 136 -13.38 13.94 -0.36
N CYS A 137 -12.49 13.74 0.61
CA CYS A 137 -12.76 14.02 2.02
C CYS A 137 -13.00 15.52 2.29
N ALA A 138 -12.32 16.41 1.56
CA ALA A 138 -12.43 17.86 1.75
C ALA A 138 -13.70 18.49 1.13
N ARG A 139 -14.53 17.72 0.42
CA ARG A 139 -15.77 18.20 -0.20
C ARG A 139 -16.99 17.58 0.49
N PRO A 140 -17.59 18.26 1.49
CA PRO A 140 -18.73 17.74 2.23
C PRO A 140 -19.96 17.43 1.35
N SER A 141 -20.06 18.06 0.18
CA SER A 141 -21.14 17.83 -0.78
C SER A 141 -21.00 16.51 -1.57
N GLN A 142 -19.92 15.75 -1.40
CA GLN A 142 -19.77 14.46 -2.06
C GLN A 142 -20.78 13.44 -1.49
N PRO A 143 -21.40 12.59 -2.34
CA PRO A 143 -22.38 11.60 -1.89
C PRO A 143 -21.90 10.72 -0.74
N MET A 144 -20.61 10.38 -0.70
CA MET A 144 -20.03 9.54 0.37
C MET A 144 -20.22 10.08 1.80
N HIS A 145 -20.48 11.39 1.98
CA HIS A 145 -20.70 12.00 3.30
C HIS A 145 -22.16 11.94 3.75
N ALA A 146 -23.10 11.59 2.87
CA ALA A 146 -24.51 11.43 3.24
C ALA A 146 -24.74 10.19 4.11
N ASP A 147 -23.95 9.13 3.89
CA ASP A 147 -23.96 7.90 4.67
C ASP A 147 -22.62 7.19 4.47
N HIS A 148 -21.82 7.03 5.53
CA HIS A 148 -20.46 6.49 5.42
C HIS A 148 -20.40 4.99 5.10
N ILE A 149 -21.52 4.28 5.16
CA ILE A 149 -21.60 2.83 4.91
C ILE A 149 -22.32 2.55 3.60
N PHE A 150 -23.45 3.22 3.36
CA PHE A 150 -24.39 2.86 2.30
C PHE A 150 -24.42 3.84 1.14
N ALA A 151 -23.86 5.05 1.27
CA ALA A 151 -23.86 5.99 0.16
C ALA A 151 -22.98 5.50 -1.00
N GLU A 152 -23.57 5.48 -2.19
CA GLU A 152 -22.83 5.17 -3.42
C GLU A 152 -22.20 6.45 -3.98
N ASP A 153 -20.86 6.46 -4.03
CA ASP A 153 -20.09 7.53 -4.65
C ASP A 153 -19.17 6.94 -5.73
N PRO A 154 -19.45 7.18 -7.03
CA PRO A 154 -18.66 6.62 -8.11
C PRO A 154 -17.17 7.01 -8.07
N ALA A 155 -16.85 8.22 -7.59
CA ALA A 155 -15.47 8.69 -7.49
C ALA A 155 -14.75 8.00 -6.33
N ALA A 156 -15.40 7.87 -5.18
CA ALA A 156 -14.89 7.10 -4.05
C ALA A 156 -14.63 5.63 -4.43
N CYS A 157 -15.61 4.98 -5.05
CA CYS A 157 -15.51 3.60 -5.51
C CYS A 157 -14.36 3.42 -6.51
N THR A 158 -14.20 4.35 -7.46
CA THR A 158 -13.11 4.30 -8.44
C THR A 158 -11.74 4.46 -7.77
N LEU A 159 -11.62 5.34 -6.77
CA LEU A 159 -10.36 5.55 -6.04
C LEU A 159 -9.99 4.34 -5.19
N VAL A 160 -10.96 3.74 -4.49
CA VAL A 160 -10.80 2.49 -3.73
C VAL A 160 -10.37 1.35 -4.66
N LEU A 161 -10.98 1.24 -5.84
CA LEU A 161 -10.62 0.26 -6.87
C LEU A 161 -9.21 0.44 -7.42
N HIS A 162 -8.84 1.69 -7.70
CA HIS A 162 -7.49 2.04 -8.11
C HIS A 162 -6.45 1.55 -7.09
N SER A 163 -6.75 1.74 -5.80
CA SER A 163 -5.88 1.28 -4.72
C SER A 163 -5.87 -0.24 -4.59
N ALA A 164 -7.02 -0.90 -4.66
CA ALA A 164 -7.11 -2.36 -4.64
C ALA A 164 -6.27 -2.99 -5.78
N GLY A 165 -6.35 -2.43 -6.99
CA GLY A 165 -5.59 -2.91 -8.15
C GLY A 165 -4.07 -2.74 -7.96
N TYR A 166 -3.64 -1.60 -7.40
CA TYR A 166 -2.24 -1.39 -7.02
C TYR A 166 -1.76 -2.43 -6.01
N PHE A 167 -2.47 -2.61 -4.88
CA PHE A 167 -2.05 -3.54 -3.84
C PHE A 167 -1.94 -4.98 -4.35
N LEU A 168 -2.76 -5.38 -5.34
CA LEU A 168 -2.67 -6.72 -5.92
C LEU A 168 -1.45 -6.83 -6.83
N SER A 169 -1.20 -5.81 -7.64
CA SER A 169 0.02 -5.73 -8.45
C SER A 169 1.27 -5.78 -7.58
N ASP A 170 1.32 -5.00 -6.50
CA ASP A 170 2.48 -4.92 -5.60
C ASP A 170 2.68 -6.24 -4.83
N MET A 171 1.59 -6.86 -4.36
CA MET A 171 1.64 -8.18 -3.72
C MET A 171 2.18 -9.26 -4.68
N MET A 172 1.71 -9.25 -5.92
CA MET A 172 2.19 -10.17 -6.95
C MET A 172 3.69 -10.00 -7.21
N ASP A 173 4.20 -8.77 -7.22
CA ASP A 173 5.62 -8.49 -7.39
C ASP A 173 6.44 -8.85 -6.14
N LEU A 174 5.90 -8.66 -4.93
CA LEU A 174 6.51 -9.11 -3.67
C LEU A 174 6.68 -10.63 -3.62
N ILE A 175 5.68 -11.40 -4.06
CA ILE A 175 5.74 -12.87 -4.10
C ILE A 175 6.78 -13.35 -5.10
N ARG A 176 6.87 -12.71 -6.28
CA ARG A 176 7.85 -13.07 -7.32
C ARG A 176 9.26 -12.68 -6.93
N SER A 177 9.37 -11.52 -6.29
CA SER A 177 10.61 -10.88 -5.90
C SER A 177 10.66 -10.67 -4.40
N PRO A 178 10.84 -11.76 -3.63
CA PRO A 178 11.13 -11.65 -2.22
C PRO A 178 12.57 -11.16 -2.06
N ILE A 179 12.79 -9.88 -2.35
CA ILE A 179 13.88 -9.08 -1.81
C ILE A 179 13.73 -9.11 -0.28
N ASP A 180 14.77 -8.75 0.48
CA ASP A 180 14.79 -8.69 1.96
C ASP A 180 13.70 -7.76 2.54
N HIS A 181 12.44 -8.12 2.36
CA HIS A 181 11.28 -7.43 2.87
C HIS A 181 11.02 -7.95 4.28
N GLN A 182 10.78 -7.03 5.19
CA GLN A 182 10.40 -7.40 6.55
C GLN A 182 9.02 -8.10 6.50
N PRO A 183 8.79 -9.22 7.21
CA PRO A 183 7.50 -9.90 7.25
C PRO A 183 6.31 -8.96 7.56
N MET A 184 6.55 -7.91 8.34
CA MET A 184 5.57 -6.86 8.65
C MET A 184 5.09 -6.08 7.42
N TYR A 185 5.94 -5.92 6.40
CA TYR A 185 5.58 -5.25 5.15
C TYR A 185 4.64 -6.13 4.30
N MET A 186 4.92 -7.43 4.22
CA MET A 186 4.03 -8.38 3.54
C MET A 186 2.68 -8.49 4.24
N LEU A 187 2.68 -8.53 5.56
CA LEU A 187 1.46 -8.54 6.36
C LEU A 187 0.63 -7.26 6.19
N HIS A 188 1.28 -6.10 6.13
CA HIS A 188 0.62 -4.82 5.82
C HIS A 188 -0.11 -4.87 4.48
N HIS A 189 0.57 -5.33 3.42
CA HIS A 189 -0.01 -5.45 2.09
C HIS A 189 -1.15 -6.46 2.01
N ALA A 190 -1.04 -7.58 2.72
CA ALA A 190 -2.10 -8.58 2.79
C ALA A 190 -3.35 -8.01 3.49
N MET A 191 -3.17 -7.26 4.57
CA MET A 191 -4.28 -6.61 5.28
C MET A 191 -4.88 -5.46 4.47
N ALA A 192 -4.07 -4.69 3.74
CA ALA A 192 -4.55 -3.65 2.84
C ALA A 192 -5.40 -4.25 1.72
N MET A 193 -4.93 -5.35 1.12
CA MET A 193 -5.71 -6.11 0.14
C MET A 193 -7.07 -6.53 0.70
N ILE A 194 -7.10 -7.14 1.88
CA ILE A 194 -8.36 -7.54 2.53
C ILE A 194 -9.27 -6.33 2.76
N ALA A 195 -8.74 -5.23 3.30
CA ALA A 195 -9.50 -4.01 3.55
C ALA A 195 -10.14 -3.45 2.28
N PHE A 196 -9.38 -3.34 1.19
CA PHE A 196 -9.86 -2.78 -0.06
C PHE A 196 -10.80 -3.72 -0.82
N MET A 197 -10.62 -5.05 -0.69
CA MET A 197 -11.56 -6.03 -1.24
C MET A 197 -12.88 -6.04 -0.49
N ILE A 198 -12.87 -5.79 0.83
CA ILE A 198 -14.09 -5.57 1.60
C ILE A 198 -14.73 -4.25 1.16
N ALA A 199 -13.99 -3.15 1.10
CA ALA A 199 -14.52 -1.86 0.65
C ALA A 199 -15.16 -1.93 -0.74
N PHE A 200 -14.56 -2.73 -1.64
CA PHE A 200 -15.13 -3.05 -2.95
C PHE A 200 -16.45 -3.81 -2.86
N TYR A 201 -16.56 -4.78 -1.96
CA TYR A 201 -17.73 -5.67 -1.88
C TYR A 201 -18.89 -5.07 -1.08
N SER A 202 -18.60 -4.36 0.00
CA SER A 202 -19.61 -3.96 1.00
C SER A 202 -19.89 -2.46 1.04
N ARG A 203 -19.54 -1.74 -0.05
CA ARG A 203 -19.89 -0.33 -0.27
C ARG A 203 -19.35 0.66 0.77
N PHE A 204 -18.38 0.27 1.60
CA PHE A 204 -17.67 1.15 2.56
C PHE A 204 -16.67 2.11 1.89
N ALA A 205 -17.10 2.78 0.82
CA ALA A 205 -16.22 3.62 0.01
C ALA A 205 -15.68 4.81 0.81
N PHE A 206 -16.48 5.41 1.69
CA PHE A 206 -16.04 6.52 2.55
C PHE A 206 -14.82 6.15 3.40
N TYR A 207 -14.92 5.06 4.17
CA TYR A 207 -13.83 4.63 5.04
C TYR A 207 -12.61 4.18 4.24
N GLY A 208 -12.81 3.51 3.11
CA GLY A 208 -11.74 3.19 2.17
C GLY A 208 -10.99 4.45 1.72
N VAL A 209 -11.71 5.49 1.30
CA VAL A 209 -11.13 6.78 0.90
C VAL A 209 -10.43 7.48 2.08
N ALA A 210 -11.04 7.49 3.27
CA ALA A 210 -10.44 8.10 4.45
C ALA A 210 -9.11 7.43 4.82
N PHE A 211 -9.01 6.10 4.73
CA PHE A 211 -7.77 5.38 4.97
C PHE A 211 -6.71 5.60 3.88
N LEU A 212 -7.10 5.94 2.64
CA LEU A 212 -6.13 6.30 1.59
C LEU A 212 -5.36 7.58 1.87
N LEU A 213 -5.83 8.45 2.77
CA LEU A 213 -5.03 9.59 3.24
C LEU A 213 -3.72 9.15 3.91
N PHE A 214 -3.62 7.90 4.35
CA PHE A 214 -2.40 7.34 4.92
C PHE A 214 -1.26 7.29 3.89
N GLU A 215 -1.60 7.18 2.62
CA GLU A 215 -0.63 7.16 1.52
C GLU A 215 0.09 8.49 1.31
N LEU A 216 -0.40 9.61 1.86
CA LEU A 216 0.27 10.91 1.73
C LEU A 216 1.72 10.91 2.26
N SER A 217 2.06 9.97 3.15
CA SER A 217 3.43 9.81 3.66
C SER A 217 4.35 8.97 2.75
N THR A 218 3.79 8.07 1.95
CA THR A 218 4.52 7.09 1.11
C THR A 218 5.44 7.73 0.06
N PRO A 219 5.10 8.86 -0.61
CA PRO A 219 5.96 9.49 -1.61
C PRO A 219 7.34 9.87 -1.04
N PHE A 220 7.40 10.32 0.21
CA PHE A 220 8.66 10.67 0.86
C PHE A 220 9.56 9.45 1.06
N LEU A 221 8.99 8.28 1.34
CA LEU A 221 9.73 7.03 1.49
C LEU A 221 10.28 6.56 0.14
N ALA A 222 9.47 6.62 -0.92
CA ALA A 222 9.90 6.27 -2.28
C ALA A 222 11.00 7.20 -2.79
N LEU A 223 10.88 8.52 -2.57
CA LEU A 223 11.93 9.49 -2.90
C LEU A 223 13.21 9.24 -2.11
N ARG A 224 13.10 8.97 -0.81
CA ARG A 224 14.25 8.61 0.04
C ARG A 224 14.94 7.35 -0.47
N TRP A 225 14.18 6.30 -0.81
CA TRP A 225 14.73 5.07 -1.39
C TRP A 225 15.49 5.38 -2.69
N ALA A 226 14.90 6.16 -3.59
CA ALA A 226 15.51 6.49 -4.88
C ALA A 226 16.84 7.25 -4.68
N ILE A 227 16.86 8.25 -3.80
CA ILE A 227 18.05 9.06 -3.53
C ILE A 227 19.18 8.22 -2.94
N LEU A 228 18.88 7.34 -1.98
CA LEU A 228 19.87 6.45 -1.37
C LEU A 228 20.46 5.49 -2.42
N ASN A 229 19.61 4.87 -3.23
CA ASN A 229 20.07 3.89 -4.23
C ASN A 229 20.81 4.54 -5.42
N MET A 230 20.56 5.82 -5.68
CA MET A 230 21.31 6.60 -6.67
C MET A 230 22.56 7.29 -6.10
N LYS A 231 22.87 7.12 -4.80
CA LYS A 231 23.98 7.78 -4.10
C LYS A 231 23.93 9.32 -4.19
N LEU A 232 22.73 9.87 -4.05
CA LEU A 232 22.46 11.32 -4.05
C LEU A 232 22.14 11.86 -2.65
N ASP A 233 22.50 11.11 -1.61
CA ASP A 233 22.10 11.24 -0.21
C ASP A 233 22.85 12.36 0.53
N LYS A 234 22.70 13.59 0.03
CA LYS A 234 23.18 14.78 0.76
C LYS A 234 22.51 14.88 2.14
N PRO A 235 23.25 15.18 3.22
CA PRO A 235 22.70 15.21 4.57
C PRO A 235 21.48 16.11 4.73
N GLN A 236 21.50 17.30 4.13
CA GLN A 236 20.38 18.25 4.16
C GLN A 236 19.12 17.67 3.49
N THR A 237 19.25 17.10 2.29
CA THR A 237 18.13 16.48 1.56
C THR A 237 17.54 15.30 2.34
N MET A 238 18.38 14.45 2.94
CA MET A 238 17.93 13.33 3.76
C MET A 238 17.21 13.78 5.03
N ASN A 239 17.69 14.84 5.68
CA ASN A 239 17.04 15.39 6.86
C ASN A 239 15.66 15.95 6.52
N VAL A 240 15.53 16.71 5.42
CA VAL A 240 14.23 17.24 4.96
C VAL A 240 13.26 16.10 4.62
N LEU A 241 13.70 15.08 3.88
CA LEU A 241 12.83 13.95 3.53
C LEU A 241 12.42 13.13 4.74
N ASN A 242 13.34 12.85 5.67
CA ASN A 242 13.02 12.14 6.91
C ASN A 242 12.03 12.93 7.78
N ALA A 243 12.18 14.25 7.86
CA ALA A 243 11.28 15.13 8.60
C ALA A 243 9.89 15.20 7.93
N ALA A 244 9.84 15.41 6.62
CA ALA A 244 8.58 15.45 5.85
C ALA A 244 7.82 14.12 5.93
N PHE A 245 8.54 12.99 5.79
CA PHE A 245 7.98 11.66 5.99
C PHE A 245 7.38 11.50 7.40
N ALA A 246 8.15 11.82 8.44
CA ALA A 246 7.71 11.66 9.82
C ALA A 246 6.52 12.57 10.16
N LEU A 247 6.58 13.84 9.79
CA LEU A 247 5.50 14.81 10.02
C LEU A 247 4.21 14.34 9.35
N THR A 248 4.29 13.95 8.08
CA THR A 248 3.12 13.48 7.34
C THR A 248 2.60 12.18 7.93
N PHE A 249 3.48 11.22 8.24
CA PHE A 249 3.09 9.96 8.89
C PHE A 249 2.31 10.22 10.18
N PHE A 250 2.86 11.03 11.09
CA PHE A 250 2.20 11.32 12.37
C PHE A 250 0.88 12.06 12.19
N ALA A 251 0.83 13.03 11.27
CA ALA A 251 -0.39 13.79 10.99
C ALA A 251 -1.51 12.89 10.44
N VAL A 252 -1.23 12.13 9.38
CA VAL A 252 -2.29 11.39 8.67
C VAL A 252 -2.62 10.04 9.32
N ARG A 253 -1.65 9.32 9.88
CA ARG A 253 -1.87 7.97 10.43
C ARG A 253 -2.20 8.00 11.92
N LEU A 254 -1.51 8.80 12.73
CA LEU A 254 -1.82 8.90 14.16
C LEU A 254 -2.88 9.96 14.46
N GLY A 255 -2.68 11.19 13.98
CA GLY A 255 -3.62 12.28 14.23
C GLY A 255 -4.99 12.02 13.60
N PHE A 256 -5.04 12.00 12.26
CA PHE A 256 -6.29 11.78 11.54
C PHE A 256 -6.76 10.32 11.60
N GLY A 257 -5.90 9.36 11.28
CA GLY A 257 -6.25 7.94 11.28
C GLY A 257 -6.69 7.41 12.63
N MET A 258 -5.75 7.28 13.55
CA MET A 258 -6.01 6.72 14.88
C MET A 258 -6.83 7.67 15.77
N GLY A 259 -6.66 8.98 15.65
CA GLY A 259 -7.36 9.97 16.49
C GLY A 259 -8.76 10.34 16.02
N VAL A 260 -9.07 10.24 14.72
CA VAL A 260 -10.38 10.68 14.17
C VAL A 260 -11.12 9.55 13.47
N VAL A 261 -10.50 8.88 12.50
CA VAL A 261 -11.18 7.86 11.67
C VAL A 261 -11.47 6.60 12.47
N SER A 262 -10.49 6.06 13.20
CA SER A 262 -10.65 4.84 13.98
C SER A 262 -11.78 4.95 15.01
N PRO A 263 -11.85 5.97 15.90
CA PRO A 263 -12.95 6.11 16.84
C PRO A 263 -14.32 6.21 16.16
N ARG A 264 -14.39 6.86 14.99
CA ARG A 264 -15.62 6.91 14.19
C ARG A 264 -16.03 5.52 13.68
N VAL A 265 -15.10 4.76 13.09
CA VAL A 265 -15.34 3.37 12.67
C VAL A 265 -15.84 2.52 13.83
N PHE A 266 -15.19 2.60 14.99
CA PHE A 266 -15.63 1.86 16.18
C PHE A 266 -17.03 2.30 16.60
N ARG A 267 -17.30 3.60 16.72
CA ARG A 267 -18.65 4.10 17.08
C ARG A 267 -19.74 3.63 16.11
N GLU A 268 -19.45 3.66 14.81
CA GLU A 268 -20.40 3.42 13.73
C GLU A 268 -20.60 1.92 13.43
N LEU A 269 -19.55 1.11 13.51
CA LEU A 269 -19.60 -0.32 13.17
C LEU A 269 -19.65 -1.26 14.37
N TRP A 270 -19.34 -0.81 15.59
CA TRP A 270 -19.32 -1.71 16.75
C TRP A 270 -20.69 -2.32 17.05
N ARG A 271 -21.75 -1.50 17.00
CA ARG A 271 -23.13 -2.00 17.20
C ARG A 271 -23.53 -2.99 16.13
N VAL A 272 -23.19 -2.71 14.87
CA VAL A 272 -23.44 -3.61 13.73
C VAL A 272 -22.67 -4.91 13.92
N ALA A 273 -21.40 -4.85 14.31
CA ALA A 273 -20.53 -6.00 14.49
C ALA A 273 -20.98 -6.92 15.65
N VAL A 274 -21.37 -6.34 16.79
CA VAL A 274 -21.74 -7.09 18.00
C VAL A 274 -23.20 -7.52 17.97
N HIS A 275 -24.11 -6.59 17.69
CA HIS A 275 -25.55 -6.78 17.85
C HIS A 275 -26.31 -6.95 16.52
N GLY A 276 -25.67 -6.68 15.38
CA GLY A 276 -26.33 -6.79 14.06
C GLY A 276 -27.36 -5.68 13.80
N THR A 277 -27.35 -4.62 14.60
CA THR A 277 -28.29 -3.50 14.51
C THR A 277 -27.60 -2.24 13.98
N PHE A 278 -28.35 -1.46 13.19
CA PHE A 278 -27.93 -0.15 12.70
C PHE A 278 -28.55 0.94 13.56
N ASP A 279 -27.84 2.07 13.68
CA ASP A 279 -28.43 3.30 14.18
C ASP A 279 -29.00 4.07 12.98
N GLU A 280 -30.32 4.09 12.86
CA GLU A 280 -31.03 4.69 11.73
C GLU A 280 -30.75 6.19 11.58
N ASN A 281 -30.36 6.88 12.67
CA ASN A 281 -29.97 8.28 12.62
C ASN A 281 -28.59 8.49 12.01
N LEU A 282 -27.69 7.49 12.14
CA LEU A 282 -26.35 7.52 11.56
C LEU A 282 -26.34 7.00 10.12
N PHE A 283 -27.29 6.13 9.76
CA PHE A 283 -27.37 5.47 8.45
C PHE A 283 -28.77 5.62 7.84
N PRO A 284 -29.12 6.83 7.37
CA PRO A 284 -30.45 7.09 6.81
C PRO A 284 -30.72 6.25 5.55
N LEU A 285 -29.68 5.74 4.87
CA LEU A 285 -29.81 4.90 3.67
C LEU A 285 -29.85 3.40 4.00
N ALA A 286 -29.73 2.99 5.26
CA ALA A 286 -29.75 1.59 5.67
C ALA A 286 -31.01 0.84 5.20
N GLY A 287 -32.18 1.50 5.26
CA GLY A 287 -33.46 0.92 4.84
C GLY A 287 -33.58 0.64 3.33
N GLN A 288 -32.78 1.31 2.50
CA GLN A 288 -32.76 1.11 1.05
C GLN A 288 -31.71 0.06 0.61
N GLY A 289 -30.59 -0.06 1.36
CA GLY A 289 -29.50 -0.98 1.05
C GLY A 289 -29.66 -2.42 1.59
N LEU A 290 -30.51 -2.63 2.61
CA LEU A 290 -30.67 -3.94 3.25
C LEU A 290 -31.54 -4.94 2.47
N GLN A 291 -32.34 -4.50 1.49
CA GLN A 291 -33.31 -5.38 0.83
C GLN A 291 -32.68 -6.52 0.00
N THR A 292 -31.38 -6.44 -0.31
CA THR A 292 -30.71 -7.41 -1.19
C THR A 292 -29.58 -8.21 -0.53
N THR A 293 -29.24 -7.96 0.74
CA THR A 293 -28.03 -8.53 1.38
C THR A 293 -28.36 -9.20 2.72
N SER A 294 -27.89 -10.44 2.92
CA SER A 294 -28.12 -11.19 4.17
C SER A 294 -27.63 -10.38 5.40
N PRO A 295 -28.46 -10.20 6.45
CA PRO A 295 -28.07 -9.48 7.66
C PRO A 295 -26.79 -10.01 8.31
N ALA A 296 -26.61 -11.34 8.33
CA ALA A 296 -25.41 -11.99 8.84
C ALA A 296 -24.14 -11.64 8.04
N LEU A 297 -24.27 -11.36 6.74
CA LEU A 297 -23.14 -10.99 5.89
C LEU A 297 -22.65 -9.58 6.23
N ILE A 298 -23.57 -8.62 6.41
CA ILE A 298 -23.20 -7.25 6.78
C ILE A 298 -22.57 -7.21 8.17
N GLN A 299 -23.13 -7.96 9.13
CA GLN A 299 -22.54 -8.10 10.46
C GLN A 299 -21.11 -8.67 10.42
N ASN A 300 -20.86 -9.68 9.59
CA ASN A 300 -19.51 -10.24 9.43
C ASN A 300 -18.54 -9.26 8.75
N PHE A 301 -19.00 -8.45 7.80
CA PHE A 301 -18.16 -7.38 7.24
C PHE A 301 -17.83 -6.31 8.28
N ALA A 302 -18.79 -5.88 9.09
CA ALA A 302 -18.55 -4.95 10.18
C ALA A 302 -17.48 -5.48 11.16
N ARG A 303 -17.59 -6.76 11.58
CA ARG A 303 -16.58 -7.43 12.42
C ARG A 303 -15.19 -7.41 11.77
N LEU A 304 -15.13 -7.75 10.49
CA LEU A 304 -13.86 -7.83 9.77
C LEU A 304 -13.21 -6.45 9.61
N ILE A 305 -13.99 -5.40 9.31
CA ILE A 305 -13.50 -4.03 9.23
C ILE A 305 -12.97 -3.56 10.59
N VAL A 306 -13.74 -3.77 11.67
CA VAL A 306 -13.30 -3.41 13.02
C VAL A 306 -11.98 -4.10 13.38
N LEU A 307 -11.84 -5.39 13.08
CA LEU A 307 -10.62 -6.15 13.32
C LEU A 307 -9.44 -5.61 12.49
N VAL A 308 -9.66 -5.35 11.21
CA VAL A 308 -8.65 -4.80 10.29
C VAL A 308 -8.19 -3.42 10.76
N VAL A 309 -9.10 -2.55 11.18
CA VAL A 309 -8.77 -1.20 11.69
C VAL A 309 -7.99 -1.30 13.01
N ALA A 310 -8.38 -2.17 13.93
CA ALA A 310 -7.62 -2.42 15.15
C ALA A 310 -6.18 -2.87 14.84
N PHE A 311 -6.03 -3.78 13.89
CA PHE A 311 -4.73 -4.26 13.45
C PHE A 311 -3.87 -3.17 12.79
N PHE A 312 -4.45 -2.34 11.91
CA PHE A 312 -3.75 -1.21 11.32
C PHE A 312 -3.30 -0.18 12.37
N ASN A 313 -4.09 0.04 13.42
CA ASN A 313 -3.66 0.89 14.54
C ASN A 313 -2.41 0.30 15.24
N CYS A 314 -2.36 -1.02 15.46
CA CYS A 314 -1.18 -1.68 16.01
C CYS A 314 0.05 -1.54 15.10
N LEU A 315 -0.12 -1.72 13.78
CA LEU A 315 0.95 -1.49 12.81
C LEU A 315 1.42 -0.03 12.82
N ASN A 316 0.51 0.94 12.90
CA ASN A 316 0.86 2.36 12.96
C ASN A 316 1.68 2.68 14.22
N VAL A 317 1.36 2.09 15.37
CA VAL A 317 2.17 2.19 16.59
C VAL A 317 3.55 1.57 16.37
N PHE A 318 3.63 0.36 15.81
CA PHE A 318 4.91 -0.28 15.49
C PHE A 318 5.79 0.60 14.60
N PHE A 319 5.27 1.08 13.46
CA PHE A 319 6.04 1.94 12.55
C PHE A 319 6.41 3.29 13.18
N SER A 320 5.58 3.83 14.07
CA SER A 320 5.90 5.04 14.84
C SER A 320 7.18 4.85 15.66
N THR A 321 7.37 3.70 16.31
CA THR A 321 8.60 3.41 17.06
C THR A 321 9.84 3.40 16.17
N GLN A 322 9.72 2.87 14.94
CA GLN A 322 10.80 2.84 13.96
C GLN A 322 11.16 4.24 13.46
N ILE A 323 10.15 5.08 13.21
CA ILE A 323 10.35 6.48 12.81
C ILE A 323 11.04 7.27 13.91
N VAL A 324 10.61 7.13 15.16
CA VAL A 324 11.27 7.79 16.31
C VAL A 324 12.72 7.33 16.45
N SER A 325 12.99 6.03 16.30
CA SER A 325 14.35 5.48 16.31
C SER A 325 15.23 6.08 15.20
N MET A 326 14.69 6.18 13.98
CA MET A 326 15.36 6.82 12.84
C MET A 326 15.67 8.30 13.11
N LEU A 327 14.70 9.07 13.60
CA LEU A 327 14.89 10.49 13.94
C LEU A 327 15.94 10.68 15.04
N ARG A 328 15.92 9.86 16.10
CA ARG A 328 16.93 9.89 17.17
C ARG A 328 18.34 9.66 16.62
N LYS A 329 18.52 8.70 15.71
CA LYS A 329 19.81 8.44 15.05
C LYS A 329 20.26 9.63 14.21
N THR A 330 19.35 10.25 13.47
CA THR A 330 19.62 11.44 12.65
C THR A 330 20.07 12.63 13.50
N ILE A 331 19.38 12.91 14.61
CA ILE A 331 19.73 13.99 15.56
C ILE A 331 21.08 13.74 16.22
N LYS A 332 21.34 12.50 16.68
CA LYS A 332 22.64 12.13 17.28
C LYS A 332 23.80 12.38 16.32
N ARG A 333 23.64 12.03 15.04
CA ARG A 333 24.66 12.28 14.00
C ARG A 333 24.91 13.77 13.79
N ALA A 334 23.86 14.58 13.72
CA ALA A 334 23.98 16.04 13.56
C ALA A 334 24.71 16.70 14.74
N ARG A 335 24.45 16.23 15.98
CA ARG A 335 25.15 16.72 17.17
C ARG A 335 26.62 16.29 17.20
N GLY A 336 26.93 15.04 16.84
CA GLY A 336 28.30 14.54 16.79
C GLY A 336 29.19 15.16 15.70
N SER A 337 28.61 15.65 14.60
CA SER A 337 29.35 16.41 13.59
C SER A 337 29.69 17.85 14.01
N SER A 338 28.94 18.42 14.97
CA SER A 338 29.17 19.76 15.50
C SER A 338 30.33 19.85 16.50
N THR A 339 30.83 18.71 17.00
CA THR A 339 31.85 18.66 18.05
C THR A 339 33.25 18.31 17.54
N ARG A 340 33.46 18.24 16.20
CA ARG A 340 34.81 18.10 15.65
C ARG A 340 35.49 19.48 15.67
N PRO A 341 36.64 19.65 16.35
CA PRO A 341 37.42 20.88 16.24
C PRO A 341 37.81 21.10 14.79
N LEU A 342 37.78 22.36 14.33
CA LEU A 342 38.39 22.72 13.06
C LEU A 342 39.86 22.23 13.07
N PRO A 343 40.36 21.63 11.98
CA PRO A 343 41.78 21.33 11.89
C PRO A 343 42.55 22.65 12.10
N PRO A 344 43.64 22.63 12.88
CA PRO A 344 44.42 23.84 13.10
C PRO A 344 44.81 24.41 11.74
N THR A 345 44.49 25.68 11.53
CA THR A 345 45.00 26.48 10.42
C THR A 345 46.50 26.30 10.41
N GLN A 346 47.03 25.56 9.42
CA GLN A 346 48.45 25.57 9.15
C GLN A 346 48.80 27.01 8.81
N HIS A 347 49.38 27.73 9.77
CA HIS A 347 50.10 28.94 9.51
C HIS A 347 51.19 28.58 8.50
N MET A 348 51.02 29.06 7.28
CA MET A 348 52.10 29.15 6.31
C MET A 348 53.18 30.02 6.97
N HIS A 349 54.21 29.38 7.51
CA HIS A 349 55.45 30.08 7.82
C HIS A 349 56.08 30.46 6.48
N SER A 350 55.93 31.72 6.11
CA SER A 350 56.95 32.44 5.37
C SER A 350 58.17 32.54 6.29
N ASP A 351 59.20 31.75 5.99
CA ASP A 351 60.59 32.18 5.77
C ASP A 351 61.51 30.96 5.61
#